data_AF-A0A7C3L7I9-F1
#
_entry.id   AF-A0A7C3L7I9-F1
#
_cell.length_a   1.000
_cell.length_b   1.000
_cell.length_c   1.000
_cell.angle_alpha   90.00
_cell.angle_beta   90.00
_cell.angle_gamma   90.00
#
_symmetry.space_group_name_H-M   'P 1'
#
loop_
_entity.id
_entity.type
_entity.pdbx_description
1 polymer ?
#
loop_
_entity_poly.entity_id
_entity_poly.type
_entity_poly.pdbx_seq_one_letter_code
_entity_poly.pdbx_strand_id
1 'polypeptide(L)'
;MATAKGANKAPDLEQQIKFLQGIDFFNNFDDHELRQLLGVCKILRVKAGQYIIKEDTMERVFYILLKGEVSVVKSVAHKKRRAVELTRLKAGACFGEMSMVMDIKRTAGVITRSNSFILVINPEVISSSNVFLQLKFYKRFCEILVGRLIIANERLAGLEKDIDLQSLKEIDLPAEDQKPEITSQPAAIKKQPAGQSVTSQASYDELPPLPAKKDRIVRSRMQRRLSAVLDLPFNPAVAAILEPMLSGKVDNTRVLADYIQLDPVLTCKILQIANSSFFRRTAPVGTVPHAMITVGIRHIQESINDIISLADTPKAFSGFRKVASRFWRHSVVVARIAVLLAESIRVSSPADIYLAGLTHDLGIIGLDLIEPAVYPHISNPSSEIATNFLKAETSYIGIDHGQAGFWLGESLGLPEVYLNVMRLHHSPDMARSHSLIIALIHLADLFASHHGCGFEFSDVTTDKITKSFAWILIQEKHRPFLDVNLPDFIEQFDEELNKTWTNVTKGLTF
;
A
#
# COMPACT_ATOMS: atom_id res chain seq x y z
N MET A 1 50.07 -22.04 -46.68
CA MET A 1 50.01 -21.76 -45.23
C MET A 1 49.57 -20.32 -45.06
N ALA A 2 48.29 -20.08 -44.75
CA ALA A 2 47.80 -19.89 -43.37
C ALA A 2 48.14 -18.45 -42.90
N THR A 3 47.22 -17.53 -42.58
CA THR A 3 45.81 -17.67 -42.17
C THR A 3 45.10 -16.32 -42.30
N ALA A 4 43.88 -16.35 -42.84
CA ALA A 4 42.87 -15.31 -42.60
C ALA A 4 42.45 -15.38 -41.11
N LYS A 5 42.71 -14.32 -40.35
CA LYS A 5 42.18 -14.10 -39.00
C LYS A 5 41.28 -12.87 -38.98
N GLY A 6 40.16 -12.95 -39.72
CA GLY A 6 38.97 -12.16 -39.45
C GLY A 6 38.08 -12.93 -38.47
N ALA A 7 38.54 -13.09 -37.22
CA ALA A 7 37.79 -13.82 -36.19
C ALA A 7 36.91 -12.85 -35.39
N ASN A 8 35.59 -12.98 -35.59
CA ASN A 8 34.48 -12.63 -34.68
C ASN A 8 34.95 -12.19 -33.28
N LYS A 9 35.15 -10.89 -33.06
CA LYS A 9 35.02 -10.33 -31.71
C LYS A 9 33.53 -10.28 -31.40
N ALA A 10 33.13 -10.77 -30.24
CA ALA A 10 31.79 -10.52 -29.72
C ALA A 10 31.55 -8.99 -29.75
N PRO A 11 30.34 -8.53 -30.13
CA PRO A 11 30.04 -7.10 -30.15
C PRO A 11 30.36 -6.51 -28.78
N ASP A 12 30.98 -5.33 -28.78
CA ASP A 12 31.34 -4.61 -27.57
C ASP A 12 30.10 -4.40 -26.69
N LEU A 13 30.26 -4.35 -25.37
CA LEU A 13 29.14 -4.27 -24.42
C LEU A 13 28.24 -3.06 -24.73
N GLU A 14 28.84 -1.93 -25.11
CA GLU A 14 28.12 -0.73 -25.55
C GLU A 14 27.26 -0.97 -26.81
N GLN A 15 27.77 -1.77 -27.75
CA GLN A 15 27.02 -2.11 -28.96
C GLN A 15 25.85 -3.05 -28.64
N GLN A 16 26.01 -3.93 -27.65
CA GLN A 16 24.94 -4.81 -27.18
C GLN A 16 23.84 -4.01 -26.47
N ILE A 17 24.20 -3.04 -25.62
CA ILE A 17 23.24 -2.15 -24.94
C ILE A 17 22.45 -1.33 -25.96
N LYS A 18 23.14 -0.64 -26.88
CA LYS A 18 22.47 0.13 -27.95
C LYS A 18 21.56 -0.72 -28.81
N PHE A 19 21.95 -1.97 -29.06
CA PHE A 19 21.12 -2.91 -29.78
C PHE A 19 19.87 -3.31 -28.99
N LEU A 20 20.01 -3.61 -27.70
CA LEU A 20 18.87 -3.94 -26.84
C LEU A 20 17.92 -2.75 -26.70
N GLN A 21 18.41 -1.52 -26.59
CA GLN A 21 17.59 -0.30 -26.56
C GLN A 21 16.74 -0.12 -27.83
N GLY A 22 17.17 -0.67 -28.97
CA GLY A 22 16.39 -0.65 -30.20
C GLY A 22 15.28 -1.70 -30.28
N ILE A 23 15.12 -2.52 -29.24
CA ILE A 23 14.07 -3.53 -29.14
C ILE A 23 12.95 -2.98 -28.25
N ASP A 24 11.71 -3.00 -28.77
CA ASP A 24 10.53 -2.47 -28.08
C ASP A 24 10.37 -2.92 -26.63
N PHE A 25 10.73 -4.18 -26.36
CA PHE A 25 10.74 -4.74 -25.02
C PHE A 25 11.55 -3.88 -24.03
N PHE A 26 12.70 -3.38 -24.45
CA PHE A 26 13.68 -2.66 -23.63
C PHE A 26 13.61 -1.13 -23.74
N ASN A 27 12.66 -0.56 -24.48
CA ASN A 27 12.58 0.91 -24.70
C ASN A 27 12.55 1.78 -23.42
N ASN A 28 12.24 1.19 -22.25
CA ASN A 28 12.19 1.89 -20.96
C ASN A 28 13.25 1.39 -19.95
N PHE A 29 14.26 0.67 -20.44
CA PHE A 29 15.38 0.18 -19.63
C PHE A 29 16.57 1.11 -19.84
N ASP A 30 17.19 1.54 -18.74
CA ASP A 30 18.39 2.37 -18.80
C ASP A 30 19.66 1.54 -19.05
N ASP A 31 20.77 2.22 -19.36
CA ASP A 31 22.06 1.57 -19.64
C ASP A 31 22.55 0.69 -18.48
N HIS A 32 22.27 1.06 -17.23
CA HIS A 32 22.72 0.32 -16.07
C HIS A 32 21.92 -0.97 -15.90
N GLU A 33 20.60 -0.90 -16.05
CA GLU A 33 19.68 -2.03 -16.03
C GLU A 33 20.01 -3.03 -17.15
N LEU A 34 20.30 -2.54 -18.36
CA LEU A 34 20.67 -3.39 -19.48
C LEU A 34 22.04 -4.07 -19.29
N ARG A 35 23.00 -3.40 -18.63
CA ARG A 35 24.28 -4.02 -18.25
C ARG A 35 24.08 -5.14 -17.24
N GLN A 36 23.27 -4.90 -16.21
CA GLN A 36 22.97 -5.92 -15.21
C GLN A 36 22.34 -7.15 -15.87
N LEU A 37 21.37 -6.92 -16.77
CA LEU A 37 20.68 -7.96 -17.51
C LEU A 37 21.63 -8.76 -18.42
N LEU A 38 22.48 -8.07 -19.19
CA LEU A 38 23.49 -8.72 -20.03
C LEU A 38 24.52 -9.52 -19.24
N GLY A 39 24.80 -9.14 -17.99
CA GLY A 39 25.70 -9.86 -17.09
C GLY A 39 25.19 -11.24 -16.63
N VAL A 40 23.87 -11.46 -16.66
CA VAL A 40 23.23 -12.67 -16.13
C VAL A 40 22.42 -13.45 -17.15
N CYS A 41 22.09 -12.86 -18.30
CA CYS A 41 21.39 -13.51 -19.40
C CYS A 41 22.34 -14.24 -20.36
N LYS A 42 21.81 -15.22 -21.09
CA LYS A 42 22.56 -15.97 -22.10
C LYS A 42 22.04 -15.66 -23.50
N ILE A 43 22.92 -15.47 -24.47
CA ILE A 43 22.53 -15.33 -25.88
C ILE A 43 22.76 -16.67 -26.58
N LEU A 44 21.70 -17.25 -27.11
CA LEU A 44 21.75 -18.46 -27.93
C LEU A 44 21.72 -18.12 -29.42
N ARG A 45 22.55 -18.83 -30.18
CA ARG A 45 22.51 -18.82 -31.65
C ARG A 45 21.92 -20.14 -32.13
N VAL A 46 20.76 -20.06 -32.76
CA VAL A 46 19.98 -21.22 -33.19
C VAL A 46 19.87 -21.21 -34.71
N LYS A 47 20.12 -22.35 -35.37
CA LYS A 47 20.01 -22.47 -36.84
C LYS A 47 18.55 -22.53 -37.26
N ALA A 48 18.25 -22.20 -38.51
CA ALA A 48 16.91 -22.38 -39.07
C ALA A 48 16.41 -23.84 -38.93
N GLY A 49 15.12 -24.02 -38.66
CA GLY A 49 14.46 -25.32 -38.56
C GLY A 49 14.60 -26.05 -37.21
N GLN A 50 15.11 -25.40 -36.17
CA GLN A 50 15.32 -25.99 -34.85
C GLN A 50 14.24 -25.55 -33.85
N TYR A 51 13.88 -26.45 -32.95
CA TYR A 51 12.98 -26.15 -31.84
C TYR A 51 13.70 -25.34 -30.76
N ILE A 52 13.04 -24.28 -30.30
CA ILE A 52 13.43 -23.50 -29.12
C ILE A 52 12.56 -23.91 -27.94
N ILE A 53 11.25 -24.06 -28.17
CA ILE A 53 10.28 -24.53 -27.16
C ILE A 53 9.57 -25.75 -27.74
N LYS A 54 9.46 -26.80 -26.94
CA LYS A 54 8.59 -27.94 -27.22
C LYS A 54 7.28 -27.80 -26.43
N GLU A 55 6.17 -28.11 -27.08
CA GLU A 55 4.84 -28.14 -26.44
C GLU A 55 4.81 -29.20 -25.31
N ASP A 56 3.98 -28.98 -24.29
CA ASP A 56 3.76 -29.87 -23.14
C ASP A 56 5.01 -30.12 -22.24
N THR A 57 6.04 -29.27 -22.35
CA THR A 57 7.19 -29.29 -21.41
C THR A 57 7.00 -28.31 -20.26
N MET A 58 7.74 -28.51 -19.16
CA MET A 58 7.67 -27.70 -17.93
C MET A 58 8.83 -26.69 -17.82
N GLU A 59 9.36 -26.21 -18.94
CA GLU A 59 10.43 -25.21 -18.92
C GLU A 59 9.87 -23.81 -18.56
N ARG A 60 10.41 -23.21 -17.49
CA ARG A 60 10.00 -21.89 -16.99
C ARG A 60 10.78 -20.71 -17.57
N VAL A 61 11.69 -20.98 -18.51
CA VAL A 61 12.53 -19.97 -19.16
C VAL A 61 11.74 -19.22 -20.23
N PHE A 62 11.96 -17.92 -20.39
CA PHE A 62 11.40 -17.18 -21.53
C PHE A 62 12.52 -16.58 -22.39
N TYR A 63 12.11 -16.12 -23.57
CA TYR A 63 13.03 -15.78 -24.65
C TYR A 63 12.64 -14.47 -25.31
N ILE A 64 13.65 -13.69 -25.71
CA ILE A 64 13.48 -12.51 -26.56
C ILE A 64 14.24 -12.73 -27.86
N LEU A 65 13.57 -12.59 -28.99
CA LEU A 65 14.18 -12.73 -30.31
C LEU A 65 14.97 -11.46 -30.63
N LEU A 66 16.29 -11.53 -30.53
CA LEU A 66 17.16 -10.41 -30.88
C LEU A 66 17.23 -10.23 -32.40
N LYS A 67 17.39 -11.32 -33.15
CA LYS A 67 17.48 -11.29 -34.61
C LYS A 67 16.96 -12.59 -35.20
N GLY A 68 16.32 -12.51 -36.37
CA GLY A 68 15.79 -13.64 -37.12
C GLY A 68 14.26 -13.71 -37.06
N GLU A 69 13.72 -14.88 -37.38
CA GLU A 69 12.29 -15.14 -37.42
C GLU A 69 12.00 -16.53 -36.81
N VAL A 70 10.92 -16.61 -36.05
CA VAL A 70 10.43 -17.88 -35.45
C VAL A 70 8.94 -18.05 -35.72
N SER A 71 8.49 -19.30 -35.80
CA SER A 71 7.08 -19.65 -35.91
C SER A 71 6.61 -20.31 -34.62
N VAL A 72 5.49 -19.85 -34.09
CA VAL A 72 4.78 -20.51 -32.99
C VAL A 72 3.88 -21.57 -33.61
N VAL A 73 4.00 -22.81 -33.16
CA VAL A 73 3.33 -23.97 -33.74
C VAL A 73 2.57 -24.75 -32.68
N LYS A 74 1.42 -25.31 -33.05
CA LYS A 74 0.64 -26.20 -32.20
C LYS A 74 0.46 -27.56 -32.86
N SER A 75 0.64 -28.62 -32.08
CA SER A 75 0.48 -29.99 -32.58
C SER A 75 -0.98 -30.26 -32.94
N VAL A 76 -1.22 -30.94 -34.06
CA VAL A 76 -2.58 -31.33 -34.47
C VAL A 76 -2.94 -32.66 -33.81
N ALA A 77 -4.02 -32.68 -33.03
CA ALA A 77 -4.56 -33.90 -32.45
C ALA A 77 -4.82 -34.94 -33.56
N HIS A 78 -4.38 -36.18 -33.35
CA HIS A 78 -4.55 -37.34 -34.24
C HIS A 78 -3.64 -37.45 -35.48
N LYS A 79 -2.66 -36.56 -35.71
CA LYS A 79 -1.66 -36.74 -36.79
C LYS A 79 -0.22 -36.56 -36.28
N LYS A 80 0.49 -37.67 -36.03
CA LYS A 80 1.93 -37.65 -35.67
C LYS A 80 2.71 -36.87 -36.74
N ARG A 81 3.48 -35.85 -36.32
CA ARG A 81 4.35 -34.96 -37.14
C ARG A 81 3.68 -33.88 -38.00
N ARG A 82 2.41 -33.53 -37.77
CA ARG A 82 1.83 -32.30 -38.34
C ARG A 82 1.54 -31.28 -37.24
N ALA A 83 2.02 -30.06 -37.44
CA ALA A 83 1.75 -28.91 -36.58
C ALA A 83 1.18 -27.76 -37.42
N VAL A 84 0.26 -27.00 -36.84
CA VAL A 84 -0.29 -25.77 -37.43
C VAL A 84 0.53 -24.60 -36.94
N GLU A 85 0.92 -23.73 -37.86
CA GLU A 85 1.59 -22.47 -37.54
C GLU A 85 0.55 -21.44 -37.10
N LEU A 86 0.61 -21.02 -35.84
CA LEU A 86 -0.33 -20.06 -35.25
C LEU A 86 0.03 -18.61 -35.62
N THR A 87 1.32 -18.30 -35.60
CA THR A 87 1.85 -16.97 -35.93
C THR A 87 3.35 -17.00 -36.19
N ARG A 88 3.85 -15.95 -36.83
CA ARG A 88 5.29 -15.66 -36.97
C ARG A 88 5.68 -14.48 -36.10
N LEU A 89 6.83 -14.62 -35.46
CA LEU A 89 7.42 -13.60 -34.61
C LEU A 89 8.75 -13.16 -35.23
N LYS A 90 8.94 -11.84 -35.30
CA LYS A 90 10.17 -11.20 -35.82
C LYS A 90 11.02 -10.69 -34.65
N ALA A 91 12.21 -10.17 -34.98
CA ALA A 91 13.08 -9.51 -34.01
C ALA A 91 12.32 -8.50 -33.14
N GLY A 92 12.63 -8.51 -31.85
CA GLY A 92 11.94 -7.77 -30.79
C GLY A 92 10.82 -8.53 -30.09
N ALA A 93 10.32 -9.63 -30.67
CA ALA A 93 9.25 -10.41 -30.05
C ALA A 93 9.74 -11.23 -28.85
N CYS A 94 8.95 -11.22 -27.77
CA CYS A 94 9.11 -12.08 -26.60
C CYS A 94 8.26 -13.36 -26.76
N PHE A 95 8.71 -14.51 -26.25
CA PHE A 95 7.91 -15.75 -26.25
C PHE A 95 8.30 -16.70 -25.12
N GLY A 96 7.34 -17.52 -24.69
CA GLY A 96 7.52 -18.46 -23.58
C GLY A 96 7.19 -17.87 -22.21
N GLU A 97 6.59 -16.69 -22.17
CA GLU A 97 6.23 -15.95 -20.95
C GLU A 97 5.14 -16.63 -20.12
N MET A 98 4.19 -17.32 -20.78
CA MET A 98 3.01 -17.87 -20.12
C MET A 98 3.34 -18.95 -19.08
N SER A 99 4.33 -19.81 -19.35
CA SER A 99 4.74 -20.86 -18.39
C SER A 99 5.45 -20.29 -17.17
N MET A 100 6.07 -19.12 -17.29
CA MET A 100 6.69 -18.41 -16.17
C MET A 100 5.65 -17.70 -15.30
N VAL A 101 4.66 -17.04 -15.91
CA VAL A 101 3.65 -16.24 -15.18
C VAL A 101 2.61 -17.10 -14.48
N MET A 102 2.13 -18.17 -15.11
CA MET A 102 0.97 -18.95 -14.63
C MET A 102 1.33 -20.34 -14.08
N ASP A 103 2.61 -20.68 -14.03
CA ASP A 103 3.12 -22.03 -13.70
C ASP A 103 2.43 -23.17 -14.46
N ILE A 104 2.19 -22.96 -15.75
CA ILE A 104 1.58 -23.95 -16.65
C ILE A 104 2.62 -24.55 -17.59
N LYS A 105 2.34 -25.77 -18.10
CA LYS A 105 3.14 -26.36 -19.18
C LYS A 105 3.09 -25.51 -20.46
N ARG A 106 4.09 -25.67 -21.33
CA ARG A 106 4.16 -24.97 -22.63
C ARG A 106 2.92 -25.29 -23.48
N THR A 107 2.16 -24.26 -23.82
CA THR A 107 0.91 -24.35 -24.59
C THR A 107 1.12 -24.50 -26.10
N ALA A 108 2.32 -24.18 -26.59
CA ALA A 108 2.71 -24.27 -27.99
C ALA A 108 4.23 -24.48 -28.12
N GLY A 109 4.66 -25.02 -29.26
CA GLY A 109 6.06 -25.10 -29.64
C GLY A 109 6.52 -23.84 -30.37
N VAL A 110 7.84 -23.61 -30.41
CA VAL A 110 8.45 -22.51 -31.18
C VAL A 110 9.63 -23.04 -31.98
N ILE A 111 9.64 -22.76 -33.29
CA ILE A 111 10.66 -23.24 -34.24
C ILE A 111 11.29 -22.04 -34.98
N THR A 112 12.60 -22.04 -35.15
CA THR A 112 13.29 -21.04 -35.98
C THR A 112 12.98 -21.20 -37.47
N ARG A 113 12.77 -20.08 -38.17
CA ARG A 113 12.64 -20.04 -39.65
C ARG A 113 13.90 -19.54 -40.33
N SER A 114 14.66 -18.68 -39.66
CA SER A 114 15.99 -18.26 -40.07
C SER A 114 17.04 -18.64 -39.02
N ASN A 115 18.31 -18.38 -39.32
CA ASN A 115 19.31 -18.34 -38.25
C ASN A 115 18.93 -17.20 -37.30
N SER A 116 18.82 -17.51 -36.01
CA SER A 116 18.27 -16.59 -35.02
C SER A 116 19.19 -16.42 -33.82
N PHE A 117 19.21 -15.20 -33.28
CA PHE A 117 19.87 -14.84 -32.03
C PHE A 117 18.78 -14.59 -30.99
N ILE A 118 18.89 -15.27 -29.86
CA ILE A 118 17.83 -15.32 -28.86
C ILE A 118 18.44 -15.04 -27.50
N LEU A 119 17.88 -14.06 -26.81
CA LEU A 119 18.22 -13.80 -25.41
C LEU A 119 17.39 -14.72 -24.53
N VAL A 120 18.06 -15.47 -23.66
CA VAL A 120 17.47 -16.41 -22.72
C VAL A 120 17.45 -15.77 -21.34
N ILE A 121 16.27 -15.69 -20.75
CA ILE A 121 16.08 -15.09 -19.44
C ILE A 121 15.42 -16.11 -18.52
N ASN A 122 16.14 -16.43 -17.45
CA ASN A 122 15.68 -17.37 -16.44
C ASN A 122 14.79 -16.67 -15.41
N PRO A 123 13.79 -17.36 -14.83
CA PRO A 123 12.97 -16.80 -13.74
C PRO A 123 13.81 -16.29 -12.58
N GLU A 124 14.92 -16.98 -12.26
CA GLU A 124 15.81 -16.60 -11.18
C GLU A 124 16.48 -15.25 -11.43
N VAL A 125 16.73 -14.88 -12.69
CA VAL A 125 17.26 -13.56 -13.05
C VAL A 125 16.26 -12.47 -12.73
N ILE A 126 14.97 -12.71 -12.99
CA ILE A 126 13.92 -11.76 -12.63
C ILE A 126 13.78 -11.73 -11.10
N SER A 127 13.61 -12.87 -10.43
CA SER A 127 13.37 -12.91 -8.98
C SER A 127 14.53 -12.38 -8.14
N SER A 128 15.78 -12.49 -8.62
CA SER A 128 16.98 -11.93 -7.98
C SER A 128 17.31 -10.50 -8.42
N SER A 129 16.65 -9.98 -9.46
CA SER A 129 16.80 -8.58 -9.86
C SER A 129 16.05 -7.64 -8.92
N ASN A 130 16.38 -6.34 -8.96
CA ASN A 130 15.66 -5.35 -8.16
C ASN A 130 14.16 -5.32 -8.55
N VAL A 131 13.31 -4.90 -7.61
CA VAL A 131 11.84 -4.90 -7.79
C VAL A 131 11.41 -4.06 -8.99
N PHE A 132 12.14 -3.01 -9.34
CA PHE A 132 11.85 -2.18 -10.51
C PHE A 132 12.07 -2.90 -11.83
N LEU A 133 13.19 -3.61 -11.97
CA LEU A 133 13.48 -4.42 -13.14
C LEU A 133 12.40 -5.50 -13.27
N GLN A 134 12.02 -6.15 -12.16
CA GLN A 134 10.90 -7.09 -12.11
C GLN A 134 9.59 -6.46 -12.61
N LEU A 135 9.23 -5.28 -12.09
CA LEU A 135 8.01 -4.57 -12.51
C LEU A 135 8.05 -4.18 -13.99
N LYS A 136 9.19 -3.73 -14.52
CA LYS A 136 9.37 -3.44 -15.95
C LYS A 136 9.16 -4.71 -16.79
N PHE A 137 9.72 -5.83 -16.37
CA PHE A 137 9.49 -7.15 -17.00
C PHE A 137 8.01 -7.54 -16.99
N TYR A 138 7.36 -7.53 -15.81
CA TYR A 138 5.95 -7.90 -15.69
C TYR A 138 5.02 -6.98 -16.48
N LYS A 139 5.25 -5.66 -16.43
CA LYS A 139 4.50 -4.69 -17.23
C LYS A 139 4.60 -5.01 -18.72
N ARG A 140 5.81 -5.29 -19.24
CA ARG A 140 6.01 -5.67 -20.63
C ARG A 140 5.32 -6.98 -20.98
N PHE A 141 5.34 -7.98 -20.10
CA PHE A 141 4.60 -9.22 -20.33
C PHE A 141 3.09 -8.98 -20.41
N CYS A 142 2.53 -8.17 -19.52
CA CYS A 142 1.12 -7.82 -19.54
C CYS A 142 0.74 -7.10 -20.84
N GLU A 143 1.49 -6.08 -21.26
CA GLU A 143 1.25 -5.35 -22.52
C GLU A 143 1.26 -6.29 -23.73
N ILE A 144 2.23 -7.20 -23.79
CA ILE A 144 2.36 -8.18 -24.88
C ILE A 144 1.20 -9.20 -24.86
N LEU A 145 0.83 -9.72 -23.69
CA LEU A 145 -0.28 -10.67 -23.55
C LEU A 145 -1.62 -10.03 -23.92
N VAL A 146 -1.85 -8.78 -23.52
CA VAL A 146 -3.03 -8.01 -23.91
C VAL A 146 -3.07 -7.81 -25.41
N GLY A 147 -1.97 -7.35 -26.03
CA GLY A 147 -1.90 -7.19 -27.49
C GLY A 147 -2.16 -8.49 -28.25
N ARG A 148 -1.62 -9.61 -27.76
CA ARG A 148 -1.88 -10.94 -28.33
C ARG A 148 -3.33 -11.38 -28.18
N LEU A 149 -3.96 -11.08 -27.04
CA LEU A 149 -5.35 -11.39 -26.79
C LEU A 149 -6.28 -10.61 -27.73
N ILE A 150 -6.00 -9.31 -27.94
CA ILE A 150 -6.73 -8.47 -28.89
C ILE A 150 -6.65 -9.08 -30.30
N ILE A 151 -5.43 -9.38 -30.79
CA ILE A 151 -5.24 -9.98 -32.13
C ILE A 151 -5.92 -11.35 -32.23
N ALA A 152 -5.90 -12.16 -31.17
CA ALA A 152 -6.57 -13.46 -31.16
C ALA A 152 -8.10 -13.32 -31.24
N ASN A 153 -8.67 -12.36 -30.52
CA ASN A 153 -10.11 -12.07 -30.54
C ASN A 153 -10.54 -11.52 -31.91
N GLU A 154 -9.77 -10.62 -32.51
CA GLU A 154 -10.03 -10.11 -33.87
C GLU A 154 -10.01 -11.23 -34.92
N ARG A 155 -9.06 -12.18 -34.82
CA ARG A 155 -9.00 -13.34 -35.70
C ARG A 155 -10.19 -14.27 -35.51
N LEU A 156 -10.65 -14.47 -34.28
CA LEU A 156 -11.85 -15.26 -33.99
C LEU A 156 -13.10 -14.60 -34.60
N ALA A 157 -13.29 -13.30 -34.39
CA ALA A 157 -14.39 -12.53 -34.98
C ALA A 157 -14.34 -12.51 -36.52
N GLY A 158 -13.14 -12.53 -37.13
CA GLY A 158 -12.97 -12.64 -38.57
C GLY A 158 -13.32 -14.02 -39.14
N LEU A 159 -13.04 -15.10 -38.38
CA LEU A 159 -13.35 -16.49 -38.76
C LEU A 159 -14.84 -16.83 -38.61
N GLU A 160 -15.60 -16.09 -37.78
CA GLU A 160 -17.06 -16.21 -37.69
C GLU A 160 -17.79 -15.91 -39.01
N LYS A 161 -17.14 -15.21 -39.96
CA LYS A 161 -17.73 -14.94 -41.28
C LYS A 161 -17.62 -16.09 -42.28
N ASP A 162 -16.75 -17.08 -42.05
CA ASP A 162 -16.43 -18.15 -43.02
C ASP A 162 -16.82 -19.56 -42.54
N ILE A 163 -17.46 -19.69 -41.36
CA ILE A 163 -17.91 -20.97 -40.81
C ILE A 163 -19.43 -20.91 -40.66
N ASP A 164 -20.13 -21.80 -41.36
CA ASP A 164 -21.56 -22.04 -41.16
C ASP A 164 -21.82 -22.49 -39.71
N LEU A 165 -22.14 -21.53 -38.84
CA LEU A 165 -22.31 -21.69 -37.40
C LEU A 165 -23.79 -21.44 -37.03
N GLN A 166 -24.64 -22.45 -37.21
CA GLN A 166 -25.99 -22.46 -36.62
C GLN A 166 -26.02 -22.56 -35.07
N SER A 167 -24.95 -22.17 -34.35
CA SER A 167 -24.89 -22.34 -32.89
C SER A 167 -24.23 -21.22 -32.09
N LEU A 168 -24.00 -20.04 -32.66
CA LEU A 168 -23.71 -18.86 -31.85
C LEU A 168 -24.96 -17.98 -31.83
N LYS A 169 -25.54 -17.78 -30.64
CA LYS A 169 -26.65 -16.83 -30.46
C LYS A 169 -26.10 -15.43 -30.69
N GLU A 170 -26.49 -14.80 -31.80
CA GLU A 170 -26.42 -13.35 -31.93
C GLU A 170 -27.22 -12.75 -30.75
N ILE A 171 -26.54 -11.92 -29.96
CA ILE A 171 -27.16 -11.14 -28.89
C ILE A 171 -27.12 -9.70 -29.36
N ASP A 172 -28.30 -9.10 -29.55
CA ASP A 172 -28.41 -7.68 -29.83
C ASP A 172 -27.82 -6.87 -28.67
N LEU A 173 -26.89 -5.97 -28.99
CA LEU A 173 -26.35 -5.02 -28.03
C LEU A 173 -27.39 -3.92 -27.75
N PRO A 174 -27.63 -3.54 -26.48
CA PRO A 174 -28.46 -2.39 -26.17
C PRO A 174 -27.79 -1.09 -26.67
N ALA A 175 -28.60 -0.15 -27.16
CA ALA A 175 -28.13 1.16 -27.62
C ALA A 175 -27.32 1.90 -26.55
N GLU A 176 -26.30 2.64 -26.97
CA GLU A 176 -25.18 3.20 -26.17
C GLU A 176 -25.55 4.11 -24.96
N ASP A 177 -26.82 4.39 -24.68
CA ASP A 177 -27.23 5.37 -23.66
C ASP A 177 -28.19 4.79 -22.60
N GLN A 178 -27.73 3.85 -21.76
CA GLN A 178 -28.40 3.55 -20.47
C GLN A 178 -27.38 3.24 -19.37
N LYS A 179 -27.03 4.27 -18.57
CA LYS A 179 -26.43 4.08 -17.23
C LYS A 179 -27.50 3.51 -16.28
N PRO A 180 -27.17 2.52 -15.42
CA PRO A 180 -28.16 1.97 -14.50
C PRO A 180 -28.57 2.98 -13.42
N GLU A 181 -29.87 3.25 -13.33
CA GLU A 181 -30.51 3.93 -12.21
C GLU A 181 -30.46 3.05 -10.95
N ILE A 182 -29.91 3.61 -9.87
CA ILE A 182 -29.94 2.99 -8.55
C ILE A 182 -31.27 3.36 -7.89
N THR A 183 -32.27 2.50 -7.99
CA THR A 183 -33.51 2.63 -7.21
C THR A 183 -33.32 2.06 -5.82
N SER A 184 -33.22 2.94 -4.82
CA SER A 184 -33.34 2.59 -3.41
C SER A 184 -34.82 2.33 -3.05
N GLN A 185 -35.13 1.14 -2.55
CA GLN A 185 -36.36 0.91 -1.77
C GLN A 185 -36.00 0.46 -0.34
N PRO A 186 -36.66 0.99 0.69
CA PRO A 186 -36.36 0.66 2.08
C PRO A 186 -37.05 -0.65 2.49
N ALA A 187 -36.27 -1.60 3.00
CA ALA A 187 -36.80 -2.81 3.60
C ALA A 187 -37.35 -2.53 5.01
N ALA A 188 -38.59 -2.95 5.25
CA ALA A 188 -39.38 -2.70 6.44
C ALA A 188 -38.76 -3.27 7.74
N ILE A 189 -38.82 -2.46 8.80
CA ILE A 189 -38.36 -2.75 10.15
C ILE A 189 -39.41 -3.61 10.88
N LYS A 190 -39.01 -4.80 11.35
CA LYS A 190 -39.74 -5.53 12.41
C LYS A 190 -39.13 -5.18 13.76
N LYS A 191 -39.94 -4.59 14.65
CA LYS A 191 -39.63 -4.35 16.07
C LYS A 191 -39.95 -5.59 16.90
N GLN A 192 -39.07 -5.91 17.87
CA GLN A 192 -39.36 -6.35 19.26
C GLN A 192 -38.11 -7.04 19.87
N PRO A 193 -37.99 -7.16 21.21
CA PRO A 193 -38.28 -6.21 22.27
C PRO A 193 -37.04 -5.93 23.15
N ALA A 194 -37.15 -4.92 24.01
CA ALA A 194 -36.13 -4.51 24.96
C ALA A 194 -36.07 -5.44 26.20
N GLY A 195 -34.87 -5.58 26.75
CA GLY A 195 -34.65 -5.92 28.15
C GLY A 195 -33.99 -7.28 28.38
N GLN A 196 -32.70 -7.26 28.71
CA GLN A 196 -32.18 -7.91 29.92
C GLN A 196 -30.74 -7.44 30.17
N SER A 197 -30.58 -6.69 31.26
CA SER A 197 -29.30 -6.41 31.89
C SER A 197 -28.74 -7.71 32.46
N VAL A 198 -27.58 -8.14 31.99
CA VAL A 198 -26.82 -9.21 32.64
C VAL A 198 -25.55 -8.59 33.21
N THR A 199 -25.60 -8.34 34.51
CA THR A 199 -24.44 -8.21 35.37
C THR A 199 -23.76 -9.57 35.49
N SER A 200 -22.56 -9.72 34.94
CA SER A 200 -21.64 -10.78 35.37
C SER A 200 -20.21 -10.31 35.22
N GLN A 201 -19.52 -10.17 36.36
CA GLN A 201 -18.08 -10.10 36.45
C GLN A 201 -17.50 -11.37 35.81
N ALA A 202 -16.98 -11.26 34.59
CA ALA A 202 -16.29 -12.34 33.90
C ALA A 202 -14.78 -12.03 33.87
N SER A 203 -13.99 -13.02 34.26
CA SER A 203 -12.52 -13.03 34.25
C SER A 203 -11.96 -12.59 32.89
N TYR A 204 -10.98 -11.69 32.89
CA TYR A 204 -10.48 -10.94 31.72
C TYR A 204 -9.26 -11.56 31.02
N ASP A 205 -8.96 -12.84 31.24
CA ASP A 205 -7.65 -13.41 30.85
C ASP A 205 -7.64 -14.23 29.54
N GLU A 206 -8.78 -14.58 28.96
CA GLU A 206 -8.83 -15.37 27.71
C GLU A 206 -9.60 -14.67 26.58
N LEU A 207 -9.03 -14.72 25.37
CA LEU A 207 -9.67 -14.20 24.14
C LEU A 207 -10.92 -15.04 23.83
N PRO A 208 -12.08 -14.41 23.54
CA PRO A 208 -13.25 -15.16 23.13
C PRO A 208 -12.98 -15.93 21.82
N PRO A 209 -13.58 -17.11 21.61
CA PRO A 209 -13.40 -17.88 20.39
C PRO A 209 -13.82 -17.06 19.16
N LEU A 210 -13.14 -17.29 18.02
CA LEU A 210 -13.45 -16.60 16.76
C LEU A 210 -14.96 -16.65 16.46
N PRO A 211 -15.59 -15.50 16.16
CA PRO A 211 -17.01 -15.46 15.87
C PRO A 211 -17.34 -16.33 14.65
N ALA A 212 -18.42 -17.12 14.74
CA ALA A 212 -18.87 -17.96 13.64
C ALA A 212 -19.19 -17.11 12.39
N LYS A 213 -19.04 -17.66 11.18
CA LYS A 213 -19.26 -16.91 9.91
C LYS A 213 -20.61 -16.17 9.85
N LYS A 214 -21.65 -16.72 10.49
CA LYS A 214 -23.00 -16.14 10.57
C LYS A 214 -23.13 -14.95 11.53
N ASP A 215 -22.22 -14.85 12.50
CA ASP A 215 -22.21 -13.84 13.56
C ASP A 215 -21.21 -12.70 13.27
N ARG A 216 -20.47 -12.80 12.15
CA ARG A 216 -19.58 -11.73 11.66
C ARG A 216 -20.42 -10.52 11.26
N ILE A 217 -20.13 -9.38 11.90
CA ILE A 217 -20.86 -8.15 11.68
C ILE A 217 -20.66 -7.66 10.24
N VAL A 218 -21.75 -7.31 9.57
CA VAL A 218 -21.74 -6.77 8.21
C VAL A 218 -21.02 -5.41 8.20
N ARG A 219 -20.12 -5.20 7.22
CA ARG A 219 -19.30 -3.98 7.05
C ARG A 219 -20.09 -2.67 7.19
N SER A 220 -21.31 -2.61 6.66
CA SER A 220 -22.20 -1.43 6.73
C SER A 220 -22.72 -1.12 8.15
N ARG A 221 -22.77 -2.11 9.05
CA ARG A 221 -23.09 -1.90 10.47
C ARG A 221 -21.89 -1.33 11.23
N MET A 222 -20.67 -1.79 10.92
CA MET A 222 -19.45 -1.24 11.53
C MET A 222 -19.22 0.20 11.13
N GLN A 223 -19.36 0.53 9.84
CA GLN A 223 -19.26 1.91 9.36
C GLN A 223 -20.21 2.84 10.13
N ARG A 224 -21.49 2.46 10.26
CA ARG A 224 -22.46 3.27 11.02
C ARG A 224 -22.11 3.45 12.49
N ARG A 225 -21.55 2.41 13.14
CA ARG A 225 -21.12 2.50 14.54
C ARG A 225 -19.94 3.45 14.68
N LEU A 226 -18.92 3.30 13.84
CA LEU A 226 -17.72 4.13 13.86
C LEU A 226 -18.03 5.60 13.53
N SER A 227 -18.82 5.86 12.49
CA SER A 227 -19.21 7.24 12.13
C SER A 227 -20.12 7.91 13.18
N ALA A 228 -20.67 7.14 14.14
CA ALA A 228 -21.42 7.69 15.28
C ALA A 228 -20.52 7.98 16.49
N VAL A 229 -19.25 7.56 16.48
CA VAL A 229 -18.27 7.85 17.54
C VAL A 229 -17.63 9.21 17.24
N LEU A 230 -18.15 10.26 17.88
CA LEU A 230 -17.59 11.61 17.78
C LEU A 230 -16.79 12.00 19.03
N ASP A 231 -17.04 11.33 20.15
CA ASP A 231 -16.36 11.54 21.42
C ASP A 231 -15.23 10.52 21.59
N LEU A 232 -14.09 10.86 21.00
CA LEU A 232 -12.86 10.08 21.13
C LEU A 232 -12.13 10.46 22.44
N PRO A 233 -11.54 9.48 23.15
CA PRO A 233 -10.66 9.74 24.27
C PRO A 233 -9.43 10.53 23.81
N PHE A 234 -9.05 11.54 24.58
CA PHE A 234 -7.76 12.23 24.43
C PHE A 234 -6.74 11.70 25.46
N ASN A 235 -5.50 12.11 25.31
CA ASN A 235 -4.39 11.82 26.19
C ASN A 235 -4.52 12.61 27.50
N PRO A 236 -4.79 11.94 28.64
CA PRO A 236 -5.00 12.62 29.92
C PRO A 236 -3.74 13.35 30.39
N ALA A 237 -2.54 12.87 30.02
CA ALA A 237 -1.28 13.53 30.34
C ALA A 237 -1.17 14.89 29.64
N VAL A 238 -1.57 14.96 28.36
CA VAL A 238 -1.61 16.22 27.60
C VAL A 238 -2.66 17.15 28.18
N ALA A 239 -3.86 16.65 28.50
CA ALA A 239 -4.91 17.45 29.11
C ALA A 239 -4.48 18.09 30.44
N ALA A 240 -3.83 17.33 31.34
CA ALA A 240 -3.33 17.85 32.61
C ALA A 240 -2.28 18.96 32.45
N ILE A 241 -1.44 18.89 31.40
CA ILE A 241 -0.52 19.99 31.07
C ILE A 241 -1.26 21.20 30.51
N LEU A 242 -2.28 20.96 29.69
CA LEU A 242 -3.04 22.03 29.05
C LEU A 242 -3.90 22.80 30.06
N GLU A 243 -4.53 22.14 31.04
CA GLU A 243 -5.41 22.76 32.05
C GLU A 243 -4.92 24.13 32.60
N PRO A 244 -3.69 24.28 33.12
CA PRO A 244 -3.19 25.57 33.59
C PRO A 244 -3.01 26.61 32.46
N MET A 245 -2.75 26.17 31.23
CA MET A 245 -2.64 27.05 30.06
C MET A 245 -4.00 27.48 29.51
N LEU A 246 -5.07 26.75 29.83
CA LEU A 246 -6.44 27.07 29.42
C LEU A 246 -7.11 28.07 30.38
N SER A 247 -6.55 28.27 31.56
CA SER A 247 -7.02 29.21 32.58
C SER A 247 -6.14 30.47 32.62
N GLY A 248 -6.51 31.50 31.84
CA GLY A 248 -5.87 32.83 31.89
C GLY A 248 -5.32 33.32 30.56
N LYS A 249 -4.43 34.33 30.62
CA LYS A 249 -3.71 34.86 29.44
C LYS A 249 -2.61 33.89 29.03
N VAL A 250 -2.62 33.43 27.77
CA VAL A 250 -1.53 32.61 27.21
C VAL A 250 -0.34 33.52 26.92
N ASP A 251 0.72 33.39 27.71
CA ASP A 251 1.95 34.15 27.48
C ASP A 251 2.75 33.61 26.27
N ASN A 252 2.54 32.35 25.89
CA ASN A 252 3.23 31.73 24.76
C ASN A 252 2.32 30.79 23.95
N THR A 253 1.77 31.32 22.85
CA THR A 253 0.86 30.59 21.95
C THR A 253 1.52 29.43 21.22
N ARG A 254 2.85 29.48 21.06
CA ARG A 254 3.61 28.40 20.42
C ARG A 254 3.65 27.16 21.31
N VAL A 255 3.87 27.35 22.61
CA VAL A 255 3.88 26.26 23.59
C VAL A 255 2.51 25.57 23.64
N LEU A 256 1.42 26.35 23.62
CA LEU A 256 0.06 25.79 23.55
C LEU A 256 -0.14 24.94 22.29
N ALA A 257 0.28 25.44 21.12
CA ALA A 257 0.20 24.67 19.87
C ALA A 257 1.03 23.38 19.91
N ASP A 258 2.23 23.44 20.49
CA ASP A 258 3.14 22.29 20.60
C ASP A 258 2.52 21.19 21.46
N TYR A 259 1.88 21.53 22.59
CA TYR A 259 1.21 20.54 23.44
C TYR A 259 -0.06 19.95 22.81
N ILE A 260 -0.89 20.76 22.14
CA ILE A 260 -2.07 20.25 21.42
C ILE A 260 -1.65 19.21 20.37
N GLN A 261 -0.53 19.46 19.66
CA GLN A 261 0.00 18.59 18.60
C GLN A 261 0.63 17.28 19.10
N LEU A 262 0.61 17.00 20.40
CA LEU A 262 0.98 15.71 20.97
C LEU A 262 -0.20 14.74 21.06
N ASP A 263 -1.40 15.23 20.77
CA ASP A 263 -2.64 14.48 20.86
C ASP A 263 -3.38 14.54 19.52
N PRO A 264 -3.51 13.41 18.79
CA PRO A 264 -4.22 13.39 17.52
C PRO A 264 -5.71 13.74 17.67
N VAL A 265 -6.35 13.39 18.77
CA VAL A 265 -7.79 13.66 18.98
C VAL A 265 -8.02 15.15 19.20
N LEU A 266 -7.27 15.79 20.10
CA LEU A 266 -7.34 17.24 20.30
C LEU A 266 -6.98 17.98 19.02
N THR A 267 -5.91 17.55 18.34
CA THR A 267 -5.49 18.14 17.06
C THR A 267 -6.60 18.07 16.02
N CYS A 268 -7.21 16.89 15.81
CA CYS A 268 -8.33 16.73 14.89
C CYS A 268 -9.52 17.62 15.25
N LYS A 269 -9.91 17.69 16.54
CA LYS A 269 -11.03 18.54 16.99
C LYS A 269 -10.76 20.02 16.72
N ILE A 270 -9.55 20.51 16.99
CA ILE A 270 -9.16 21.89 16.70
C ILE A 270 -9.21 22.20 15.21
N LEU A 271 -8.68 21.29 14.38
CA LEU A 271 -8.73 21.45 12.93
C LEU A 271 -10.17 21.39 12.41
N GLN A 272 -11.03 20.56 12.98
CA GLN A 272 -12.45 20.49 12.64
C GLN A 272 -13.17 21.81 12.92
N ILE A 273 -12.90 22.42 14.08
CA ILE A 273 -13.46 23.75 14.43
C ILE A 273 -13.00 24.80 13.42
N ALA A 274 -11.70 24.89 13.15
CA ALA A 274 -11.13 25.85 12.20
C ALA A 274 -11.66 25.68 10.77
N ASN A 275 -12.07 24.46 10.43
CA ASN A 275 -12.58 24.09 9.12
C ASN A 275 -14.11 24.13 9.00
N SER A 276 -14.83 24.47 10.07
CA SER A 276 -16.28 24.61 10.05
C SER A 276 -16.73 25.73 9.10
N SER A 277 -17.98 25.66 8.64
CA SER A 277 -18.58 26.67 7.74
C SER A 277 -18.56 28.09 8.31
N PHE A 278 -18.49 28.23 9.64
CA PHE A 278 -18.40 29.51 10.32
C PHE A 278 -17.01 30.16 10.18
N PHE A 279 -15.94 29.38 10.26
CA PHE A 279 -14.55 29.88 10.25
C PHE A 279 -13.86 29.79 8.89
N ARG A 280 -14.19 28.78 8.07
CA ARG A 280 -13.52 28.52 6.79
C ARG A 280 -13.97 29.50 5.71
N ARG A 281 -13.05 30.32 5.17
CA ARG A 281 -13.33 31.32 4.12
C ARG A 281 -12.79 30.98 2.73
N THR A 282 -11.69 30.22 2.63
CA THR A 282 -11.05 29.87 1.34
C THR A 282 -10.46 28.46 1.37
N ALA A 283 -9.24 28.29 1.88
CA ALA A 283 -8.53 27.02 1.90
C ALA A 283 -8.73 26.26 3.23
N PRO A 284 -8.66 24.91 3.23
CA PRO A 284 -8.67 24.13 4.47
C PRO A 284 -7.48 24.47 5.38
N VAL A 285 -7.74 24.56 6.68
CA VAL A 285 -6.70 24.73 7.70
C VAL A 285 -6.12 23.37 8.07
N GLY A 286 -4.81 23.20 7.90
CA GLY A 286 -4.11 21.92 8.14
C GLY A 286 -3.23 21.88 9.40
N THR A 287 -3.06 22.99 10.12
CA THR A 287 -2.11 23.07 11.26
C THR A 287 -2.73 23.76 12.47
N VAL A 288 -2.33 23.35 13.67
CA VAL A 288 -2.80 23.98 14.93
C VAL A 288 -2.42 25.47 15.00
N PRO A 289 -1.18 25.90 14.64
CA PRO A 289 -0.86 27.32 14.59
C PRO A 289 -1.76 28.12 13.64
N HIS A 290 -2.08 27.59 12.47
CA HIS A 290 -2.99 28.25 11.53
C HIS A 290 -4.43 28.25 12.05
N ALA A 291 -4.87 27.19 12.72
CA ALA A 291 -6.18 27.15 13.39
C ALA A 291 -6.28 28.22 14.48
N MET A 292 -5.24 28.41 15.29
CA MET A 292 -5.19 29.45 16.33
C MET A 292 -5.26 30.87 15.75
N ILE A 293 -4.70 31.11 14.56
CA ILE A 293 -4.82 32.39 13.85
C ILE A 293 -6.23 32.56 13.27
N THR A 294 -6.83 31.50 12.70
CA THR A 294 -8.13 31.56 12.01
C THR A 294 -9.31 31.69 12.97
N VAL A 295 -9.29 30.90 14.05
CA VAL A 295 -10.37 30.82 15.06
C VAL A 295 -10.14 31.82 16.20
N GLY A 296 -8.88 32.12 16.50
CA GLY A 296 -8.47 32.92 17.65
C GLY A 296 -8.15 32.04 18.85
N ILE A 297 -7.01 32.33 19.50
CA ILE A 297 -6.44 31.56 20.62
C ILE A 297 -7.46 31.34 21.74
N ARG A 298 -8.22 32.37 22.09
CA ARG A 298 -9.22 32.30 23.18
C ARG A 298 -10.32 31.27 22.89
N HIS A 299 -10.85 31.27 21.67
CA HIS A 299 -11.86 30.29 21.26
C HIS A 299 -11.29 28.87 21.24
N ILE A 300 -10.01 28.72 20.88
CA ILE A 300 -9.31 27.42 20.96
C ILE A 300 -9.21 26.97 22.43
N GLN A 301 -8.81 27.84 23.36
CA GLN A 301 -8.76 27.49 24.78
C GLN A 301 -10.14 27.10 25.34
N GLU A 302 -11.17 27.89 25.03
CA GLU A 302 -12.56 27.62 25.43
C GLU A 302 -13.03 26.26 24.87
N SER A 303 -12.75 25.98 23.59
CA SER A 303 -13.08 24.70 22.97
C SER A 303 -12.37 23.51 23.61
N ILE A 304 -11.09 23.65 23.97
CA ILE A 304 -10.34 22.57 24.64
C ILE A 304 -10.90 22.34 26.05
N ASN A 305 -11.22 23.40 26.79
CA ASN A 305 -11.88 23.28 28.10
C ASN A 305 -13.21 22.52 27.99
N ASP A 306 -14.03 22.85 26.99
CA ASP A 306 -15.29 22.15 26.74
C ASP A 306 -15.04 20.66 26.41
N ILE A 307 -14.05 20.36 25.56
CA ILE A 307 -13.69 18.98 25.22
C ILE A 307 -13.22 18.20 26.47
N ILE A 308 -12.36 18.80 27.30
CA ILE A 308 -11.82 18.16 28.50
C ILE A 308 -12.93 17.90 29.52
N SER A 309 -13.77 18.90 29.78
CA SER A 309 -14.87 18.78 30.75
C SER A 309 -15.92 17.73 30.36
N LEU A 310 -16.18 17.54 29.06
CA LEU A 310 -17.10 16.51 28.56
C LEU A 310 -16.54 15.08 28.66
N ALA A 311 -15.23 14.92 28.73
CA ALA A 311 -14.57 13.61 28.69
C ALA A 311 -14.39 12.92 30.04
N ASP A 312 -14.78 13.57 31.15
CA ASP A 312 -14.64 13.08 32.53
C ASP A 312 -15.56 11.87 32.87
N THR A 313 -15.93 11.08 31.86
CA THR A 313 -16.79 9.91 31.99
C THR A 313 -15.95 8.63 32.13
N PRO A 314 -16.10 7.85 33.22
CA PRO A 314 -15.34 6.61 33.47
C PRO A 314 -15.44 5.54 32.37
N LYS A 315 -16.43 5.66 31.47
CA LYS A 315 -16.70 4.72 30.37
C LYS A 315 -15.78 4.88 29.16
N ALA A 316 -15.22 6.06 28.91
CA ALA A 316 -14.44 6.32 27.70
C ALA A 316 -13.08 5.60 27.66
N PHE A 317 -12.64 5.03 28.78
CA PHE A 317 -11.26 4.54 28.97
C PHE A 317 -11.15 3.12 29.52
N SER A 318 -12.25 2.38 29.73
CA SER A 318 -12.16 1.07 30.41
C SER A 318 -11.45 -0.01 29.57
N GLY A 319 -11.48 0.07 28.23
CA GLY A 319 -10.73 -0.80 27.31
C GLY A 319 -9.40 -0.18 26.89
N PHE A 320 -9.47 1.07 26.38
CA PHE A 320 -8.33 1.79 25.81
C PHE A 320 -7.15 1.99 26.77
N ARG A 321 -7.35 2.03 28.10
CA ARG A 321 -6.24 2.24 29.08
C ARG A 321 -5.04 1.33 28.88
N LYS A 322 -5.24 0.06 28.50
CA LYS A 322 -4.14 -0.90 28.29
C LYS A 322 -3.29 -0.57 27.06
N VAL A 323 -3.86 0.12 26.08
CA VAL A 323 -3.27 0.38 24.75
C VAL A 323 -2.88 1.86 24.60
N ALA A 324 -3.49 2.75 25.39
CA ALA A 324 -3.43 4.21 25.26
C ALA A 324 -2.02 4.77 25.28
N SER A 325 -1.18 4.35 26.22
CA SER A 325 0.18 4.89 26.36
C SER A 325 1.05 4.55 25.13
N ARG A 326 0.93 3.31 24.63
CA ARG A 326 1.60 2.86 23.41
C ARG A 326 1.06 3.59 22.19
N PHE A 327 -0.25 3.78 22.11
CA PHE A 327 -0.91 4.52 21.02
C PHE A 327 -0.43 5.96 20.89
N TRP A 328 -0.48 6.74 21.97
CA TRP A 328 -0.07 8.14 21.90
C TRP A 328 1.41 8.26 21.57
N ARG A 329 2.25 7.41 22.18
CA ARG A 329 3.68 7.38 21.88
C ARG A 329 3.94 7.03 20.41
N HIS A 330 3.33 5.97 19.90
CA HIS A 330 3.48 5.53 18.51
C HIS A 330 3.06 6.63 17.52
N SER A 331 1.89 7.25 17.73
CA SER A 331 1.36 8.31 16.87
C SER A 331 2.33 9.49 16.73
N VAL A 332 2.89 9.96 17.85
CA VAL A 332 3.86 11.08 17.85
C VAL A 332 5.19 10.66 17.22
N VAL A 333 5.66 9.44 17.50
CA VAL A 333 6.90 8.89 16.92
C VAL A 333 6.79 8.84 15.39
N VAL A 334 5.72 8.24 14.87
CA VAL A 334 5.49 8.14 13.42
C VAL A 334 5.38 9.53 12.78
N ALA A 335 4.65 10.46 13.41
CA ALA A 335 4.56 11.84 12.92
C ALA A 335 5.94 12.52 12.79
N ARG A 336 6.83 12.33 13.77
CA ARG A 336 8.18 12.92 13.75
C ARG A 336 9.10 12.23 12.74
N ILE A 337 9.10 10.90 12.66
CA ILE A 337 9.89 10.17 11.65
C ILE A 337 9.46 10.61 10.25
N ALA A 338 8.16 10.69 10.00
CA ALA A 338 7.63 11.09 8.70
C ALA A 338 8.13 12.48 8.27
N VAL A 339 8.17 13.45 9.19
CA VAL A 339 8.71 14.80 8.91
C VAL A 339 10.20 14.74 8.57
N LEU A 340 11.00 14.01 9.35
CA LEU A 340 12.44 13.88 9.09
C LEU A 340 12.72 13.18 7.76
N LEU A 341 11.97 12.12 7.45
CA LEU A 341 12.02 11.46 6.16
C LEU A 341 11.70 12.46 5.04
N ALA A 342 10.65 13.26 5.19
CA ALA A 342 10.25 14.27 4.21
C ALA A 342 11.32 15.36 4.01
N GLU A 343 11.94 15.83 5.09
CA GLU A 343 13.01 16.83 5.07
C GLU A 343 14.25 16.30 4.35
N SER A 344 14.64 15.05 4.59
CA SER A 344 15.78 14.40 3.93
C SER A 344 15.60 14.32 2.40
N ILE A 345 14.36 14.19 1.92
CA ILE A 345 14.01 14.20 0.49
C ILE A 345 13.56 15.57 -0.03
N ARG A 346 13.70 16.62 0.81
CA ARG A 346 13.38 18.02 0.50
C ARG A 346 11.93 18.24 0.06
N VAL A 347 11.00 17.46 0.60
CA VAL A 347 9.56 17.62 0.34
C VAL A 347 9.01 18.75 1.21
N SER A 348 8.36 19.70 0.55
CA SER A 348 7.78 20.88 1.21
C SER A 348 6.34 20.60 1.65
N SER A 349 6.15 20.14 2.88
CA SER A 349 4.93 20.35 3.72
C SER A 349 5.06 19.58 5.04
N PRO A 350 5.96 20.00 5.96
CA PRO A 350 6.20 19.24 7.20
C PRO A 350 4.95 19.14 8.07
N ALA A 351 4.06 20.13 8.04
CA ALA A 351 2.88 20.13 8.90
C ALA A 351 1.80 19.13 8.45
N ASP A 352 1.56 18.99 7.14
CA ASP A 352 0.61 17.97 6.64
C ASP A 352 1.16 16.56 6.88
N ILE A 353 2.47 16.37 6.72
CA ILE A 353 3.14 15.09 6.94
C ILE A 353 3.10 14.71 8.43
N TYR A 354 3.35 15.68 9.31
CA TYR A 354 3.20 15.49 10.75
C TYR A 354 1.78 15.08 11.10
N LEU A 355 0.77 15.80 10.61
CA LEU A 355 -0.63 15.48 10.90
C LEU A 355 -1.04 14.10 10.35
N ALA A 356 -0.59 13.76 9.15
CA ALA A 356 -0.83 12.45 8.55
C ALA A 356 -0.24 11.32 9.42
N GLY A 357 0.99 11.47 9.89
CA GLY A 357 1.60 10.49 10.80
C GLY A 357 0.94 10.48 12.18
N LEU A 358 0.54 11.63 12.71
CA LEU A 358 -0.11 11.71 14.03
C LEU A 358 -1.47 10.99 14.03
N THR A 359 -2.19 11.03 12.91
CA THR A 359 -3.57 10.54 12.81
C THR A 359 -3.72 9.18 12.16
N HIS A 360 -2.65 8.60 11.58
CA HIS A 360 -2.74 7.39 10.74
C HIS A 360 -3.47 6.21 11.42
N ASP A 361 -3.27 6.05 12.73
CA ASP A 361 -3.81 4.97 13.54
C ASP A 361 -5.07 5.35 14.33
N LEU A 362 -5.72 6.50 14.09
CA LEU A 362 -6.96 6.88 14.80
C LEU A 362 -8.06 5.81 14.78
N GLY A 363 -8.04 4.92 13.80
CA GLY A 363 -8.93 3.76 13.74
C GLY A 363 -8.80 2.80 14.92
N ILE A 364 -7.63 2.68 15.55
CA ILE A 364 -7.38 1.86 16.74
C ILE A 364 -8.29 2.32 17.89
N ILE A 365 -8.38 3.63 18.14
CA ILE A 365 -9.28 4.21 19.14
C ILE A 365 -10.73 3.88 18.80
N GLY A 366 -11.11 4.09 17.53
CA GLY A 366 -12.47 3.82 17.07
C GLY A 366 -12.87 2.36 17.30
N LEU A 367 -11.99 1.42 16.92
CA LEU A 367 -12.22 -0.02 17.09
C LEU A 367 -12.29 -0.44 18.55
N ASP A 368 -11.44 0.12 19.43
CA ASP A 368 -11.49 -0.15 20.86
C ASP A 368 -12.81 0.30 21.49
N LEU A 369 -13.31 1.48 21.11
CA LEU A 369 -14.57 2.01 21.62
C LEU A 369 -15.79 1.19 21.16
N ILE A 370 -15.78 0.71 19.92
CA ILE A 370 -16.91 -0.08 19.41
C ILE A 370 -16.83 -1.55 19.84
N GLU A 371 -15.63 -2.12 20.00
CA GLU A 371 -15.41 -3.53 20.38
C GLU A 371 -14.54 -3.68 21.65
N PRO A 372 -14.95 -3.09 22.81
CA PRO A 372 -14.12 -3.03 24.01
C PRO A 372 -13.86 -4.39 24.69
N ALA A 373 -14.62 -5.42 24.32
CA ALA A 373 -14.44 -6.78 24.82
C ALA A 373 -13.42 -7.60 24.00
N VAL A 374 -13.05 -7.14 22.80
CA VAL A 374 -12.24 -7.90 21.84
C VAL A 374 -10.92 -7.18 21.56
N TYR A 375 -10.99 -5.86 21.33
CA TYR A 375 -9.85 -5.09 20.86
C TYR A 375 -8.64 -5.09 21.83
N PRO A 376 -8.83 -4.93 23.16
CA PRO A 376 -7.71 -4.97 24.10
C PRO A 376 -6.91 -6.28 24.06
N HIS A 377 -7.57 -7.39 23.69
CA HIS A 377 -6.90 -8.68 23.58
C HIS A 377 -6.14 -8.83 22.26
N ILE A 378 -6.66 -8.29 21.15
CA ILE A 378 -5.96 -8.25 19.86
C ILE A 378 -4.67 -7.43 19.97
N SER A 379 -4.72 -6.33 20.72
CA SER A 379 -3.57 -5.45 20.97
C SER A 379 -2.60 -5.96 22.03
N ASN A 380 -2.83 -7.14 22.63
CA ASN A 380 -1.97 -7.66 23.70
C ASN A 380 -0.75 -8.40 23.10
N PRO A 381 0.50 -7.95 23.41
CA PRO A 381 1.73 -8.60 22.96
C PRO A 381 1.86 -10.07 23.34
N SER A 382 1.26 -10.47 24.45
CA SER A 382 1.41 -11.82 24.99
C SER A 382 0.49 -12.85 24.33
N SER A 383 -0.35 -12.46 23.36
CA SER A 383 -1.27 -13.38 22.68
C SER A 383 -0.60 -14.05 21.47
N GLU A 384 -0.81 -15.36 21.25
CA GLU A 384 -0.30 -16.05 20.04
C GLU A 384 -0.83 -15.45 18.72
N ILE A 385 -1.94 -14.71 18.81
CA ILE A 385 -2.63 -14.00 17.72
C ILE A 385 -1.86 -12.75 17.28
N ALA A 386 -0.94 -12.23 18.12
CA ALA A 386 -0.12 -11.04 17.92
C ALA A 386 0.83 -11.11 16.71
N THR A 387 1.12 -12.29 16.17
CA THR A 387 2.04 -12.46 15.03
C THR A 387 1.58 -11.76 13.75
N ASN A 388 0.30 -11.39 13.63
CA ASN A 388 -0.20 -10.55 12.54
C ASN A 388 -1.41 -9.70 13.00
N PHE A 389 -1.13 -8.48 13.45
CA PHE A 389 -2.11 -7.54 14.03
C PHE A 389 -3.29 -7.24 13.08
N LEU A 390 -3.02 -6.89 11.82
CA LEU A 390 -4.07 -6.63 10.82
C LEU A 390 -4.96 -7.85 10.55
N LYS A 391 -4.35 -9.05 10.48
CA LYS A 391 -5.10 -10.29 10.29
C LYS A 391 -6.00 -10.60 11.48
N ALA A 392 -5.57 -10.26 12.69
CA ALA A 392 -6.39 -10.41 13.88
C ALA A 392 -7.62 -9.48 13.84
N GLU A 393 -7.42 -8.18 13.56
CA GLU A 393 -8.53 -7.22 13.42
C GLU A 393 -9.54 -7.68 12.37
N THR A 394 -9.08 -8.04 11.17
CA THR A 394 -9.96 -8.50 10.09
C THR A 394 -10.65 -9.83 10.42
N SER A 395 -10.04 -10.72 11.20
CA SER A 395 -10.62 -12.02 11.56
C SER A 395 -11.69 -11.93 12.65
N TYR A 396 -11.49 -11.07 13.66
CA TYR A 396 -12.39 -10.92 14.80
C TYR A 396 -13.46 -9.83 14.58
N ILE A 397 -13.08 -8.72 13.94
CA ILE A 397 -13.91 -7.51 13.82
C ILE A 397 -14.46 -7.37 12.39
N GLY A 398 -13.76 -7.92 11.40
CA GLY A 398 -14.15 -7.89 9.98
C GLY A 398 -13.57 -6.73 9.18
N ILE A 399 -12.84 -5.82 9.83
CA ILE A 399 -12.12 -4.69 9.24
C ILE A 399 -10.81 -4.50 10.02
N ASP A 400 -9.82 -3.89 9.38
CA ASP A 400 -8.60 -3.39 10.04
C ASP A 400 -8.79 -1.94 10.53
N HIS A 401 -7.85 -1.48 11.36
CA HIS A 401 -7.82 -0.09 11.87
C HIS A 401 -7.64 0.93 10.75
N GLY A 402 -6.95 0.62 9.65
CA GLY A 402 -6.80 1.57 8.55
C GLY A 402 -8.14 1.91 7.91
N GLN A 403 -8.99 0.90 7.69
CA GLN A 403 -10.35 1.10 7.21
C GLN A 403 -11.25 1.78 8.25
N ALA A 404 -11.09 1.47 9.53
CA ALA A 404 -11.80 2.15 10.60
C ALA A 404 -11.43 3.64 10.69
N GLY A 405 -10.14 3.94 10.60
CA GLY A 405 -9.57 5.29 10.57
C GLY A 405 -10.10 6.10 9.40
N PHE A 406 -10.18 5.51 8.21
CA PHE A 406 -10.81 6.15 7.05
C PHE A 406 -12.23 6.62 7.34
N TRP A 407 -13.10 5.77 7.89
CA TRP A 407 -14.49 6.14 8.18
C TRP A 407 -14.61 7.16 9.31
N LEU A 408 -13.76 7.05 10.33
CA LEU A 408 -13.71 8.00 11.44
C LEU A 408 -13.22 9.37 10.96
N GLY A 409 -12.15 9.40 10.18
CA GLY A 409 -11.61 10.61 9.58
C GLY A 409 -12.61 11.29 8.65
N GLU A 410 -13.39 10.52 7.88
CA GLU A 410 -14.47 11.02 7.04
C GLU A 410 -15.55 11.72 7.89
N SER A 411 -15.98 11.11 9.00
CA SER A 411 -16.94 11.73 9.92
C SER A 411 -16.40 12.96 10.65
N LEU A 412 -15.08 13.03 10.87
CA LEU A 412 -14.40 14.20 11.44
C LEU A 412 -14.16 15.30 10.39
N GLY A 413 -14.44 15.04 9.11
CA GLY A 413 -14.27 16.00 8.02
C GLY A 413 -12.81 16.24 7.62
N LEU A 414 -11.93 15.26 7.82
CA LEU A 414 -10.52 15.36 7.44
C LEU A 414 -10.37 15.37 5.91
N PRO A 415 -9.42 16.17 5.37
CA PRO A 415 -9.07 16.14 3.95
C PRO A 415 -8.73 14.73 3.41
N GLU A 416 -9.05 14.49 2.13
CA GLU A 416 -8.90 13.19 1.46
C GLU A 416 -7.48 12.60 1.56
N VAL A 417 -6.45 13.46 1.57
CA VAL A 417 -5.06 13.04 1.73
C VAL A 417 -4.85 12.24 3.02
N TYR A 418 -5.44 12.66 4.14
CA TYR A 418 -5.32 11.98 5.44
C TYR A 418 -6.15 10.70 5.47
N LEU A 419 -7.33 10.71 4.84
CA LEU A 419 -8.17 9.51 4.72
C LEU A 419 -7.43 8.41 3.94
N ASN A 420 -6.77 8.77 2.84
CA ASN A 420 -5.98 7.85 2.04
C ASN A 420 -4.77 7.30 2.81
N VAL A 421 -4.10 8.14 3.62
CA VAL A 421 -3.02 7.69 4.53
C VAL A 421 -3.55 6.67 5.54
N MET A 422 -4.60 7.02 6.29
CA MET A 422 -5.20 6.10 7.27
C MET A 422 -5.56 4.76 6.63
N ARG A 423 -6.15 4.78 5.43
CA ARG A 423 -6.59 3.56 4.75
C ARG A 423 -5.45 2.69 4.20
N LEU A 424 -4.38 3.31 3.70
CA LEU A 424 -3.39 2.64 2.85
C LEU A 424 -1.99 2.59 3.44
N HIS A 425 -1.75 3.09 4.65
CA HIS A 425 -0.41 3.08 5.24
C HIS A 425 0.16 1.66 5.43
N HIS A 426 -0.66 0.61 5.55
CA HIS A 426 -0.19 -0.80 5.53
C HIS A 426 -0.08 -1.42 4.13
N SER A 427 -0.54 -0.73 3.08
CA SER A 427 -0.52 -1.21 1.69
C SER A 427 -0.26 -0.05 0.72
N PRO A 428 0.92 0.59 0.82
CA PRO A 428 1.25 1.78 0.03
C PRO A 428 1.30 1.51 -1.48
N ASP A 429 1.50 0.26 -1.89
CA ASP A 429 1.49 -0.21 -3.28
C ASP A 429 0.11 -0.09 -3.95
N MET A 430 -0.97 -0.06 -3.17
CA MET A 430 -2.34 0.10 -3.66
C MET A 430 -2.72 1.57 -3.91
N ALA A 431 -1.85 2.52 -3.56
CA ALA A 431 -2.13 3.96 -3.67
C ALA A 431 -2.15 4.43 -5.14
N ARG A 432 -3.28 5.02 -5.56
CA ARG A 432 -3.43 5.65 -6.89
C ARG A 432 -3.19 7.16 -6.88
N SER A 433 -3.31 7.79 -5.72
CA SER A 433 -3.06 9.20 -5.45
C SER A 433 -2.32 9.32 -4.11
N HIS A 434 -1.69 10.48 -3.85
CA HIS A 434 -1.00 10.75 -2.58
C HIS A 434 0.08 9.70 -2.21
N SER A 435 0.65 9.01 -3.19
CA SER A 435 1.54 7.86 -2.97
C SER A 435 2.81 8.21 -2.18
N LEU A 436 3.33 9.43 -2.31
CA LEU A 436 4.51 9.86 -1.57
C LEU A 436 4.26 10.00 -0.06
N ILE A 437 3.19 10.70 0.35
CA ILE A 437 2.87 10.85 1.78
C ILE A 437 2.47 9.51 2.40
N ILE A 438 1.74 8.67 1.67
CA ILE A 438 1.41 7.31 2.13
C ILE A 438 2.68 6.48 2.33
N ALA A 439 3.64 6.55 1.40
CA ALA A 439 4.93 5.86 1.52
C ALA A 439 5.78 6.40 2.69
N LEU A 440 5.79 7.72 2.91
CA LEU A 440 6.48 8.34 4.04
C LEU A 440 5.90 7.86 5.38
N ILE A 441 4.57 7.82 5.51
CA ILE A 441 3.92 7.33 6.74
C ILE A 441 4.16 5.82 6.92
N HIS A 442 4.09 5.02 5.85
CA HIS A 442 4.40 3.59 5.92
C HIS A 442 5.82 3.33 6.43
N LEU A 443 6.82 4.04 5.88
CA LEU A 443 8.19 3.89 6.37
C LEU A 443 8.33 4.36 7.81
N ALA A 444 7.71 5.48 8.17
CA ALA A 444 7.73 5.99 9.52
C ALA A 444 7.15 4.99 10.53
N ASP A 445 6.05 4.32 10.20
CA ASP A 445 5.46 3.24 10.98
C ASP A 445 6.41 2.03 11.10
N LEU A 446 7.02 1.59 9.99
CA LEU A 446 8.01 0.50 10.02
C LEU A 446 9.24 0.84 10.87
N PHE A 447 9.75 2.07 10.80
CA PHE A 447 10.84 2.53 11.66
C PHE A 447 10.43 2.57 13.12
N ALA A 448 9.26 3.15 13.44
CA ALA A 448 8.74 3.17 14.80
C ALA A 448 8.63 1.74 15.36
N SER A 449 8.16 0.80 14.54
CA SER A 449 8.07 -0.62 14.87
C SER A 449 9.43 -1.29 15.10
N HIS A 450 10.41 -1.04 14.23
CA HIS A 450 11.78 -1.53 14.40
C HIS A 450 12.42 -1.07 15.71
N HIS A 451 12.08 0.14 16.17
CA HIS A 451 12.52 0.74 17.43
C HIS A 451 11.74 0.29 18.67
N GLY A 452 10.92 -0.75 18.57
CA GLY A 452 10.10 -1.24 19.69
C GLY A 452 8.97 -0.29 20.07
N CYS A 453 8.63 0.65 19.19
CA CYS A 453 7.55 1.61 19.36
C CYS A 453 6.43 1.42 18.32
N GLY A 454 6.23 0.21 17.80
CA GLY A 454 5.12 -0.15 16.91
C GLY A 454 4.02 -0.89 17.64
N PHE A 455 2.92 -1.25 16.95
CA PHE A 455 1.90 -2.20 17.42
C PHE A 455 2.15 -3.64 16.97
N GLU A 456 2.84 -3.82 15.84
CA GLU A 456 3.24 -5.14 15.35
C GLU A 456 4.20 -5.82 16.32
N PHE A 457 4.02 -7.13 16.51
CA PHE A 457 4.79 -7.94 17.45
C PHE A 457 5.80 -8.86 16.75
N SER A 458 5.87 -8.79 15.41
CA SER A 458 6.95 -9.38 14.63
C SER A 458 8.12 -8.40 14.56
N ASP A 459 9.34 -8.87 14.80
CA ASP A 459 10.55 -8.06 14.61
C ASP A 459 10.59 -7.51 13.18
N VAL A 460 10.33 -6.21 13.04
CA VAL A 460 10.57 -5.50 11.79
C VAL A 460 12.07 -5.40 11.63
N THR A 461 12.62 -6.06 10.60
CA THR A 461 14.06 -6.03 10.33
C THR A 461 14.42 -4.90 9.37
N THR A 462 15.66 -4.44 9.43
CA THR A 462 16.24 -3.54 8.42
C THR A 462 16.04 -4.05 6.99
N ASP A 463 16.10 -5.37 6.79
CA ASP A 463 15.85 -6.02 5.50
C ASP A 463 14.40 -5.84 5.03
N LYS A 464 13.40 -5.97 5.93
CA LYS A 464 11.98 -5.70 5.63
C LYS A 464 11.76 -4.25 5.22
N ILE A 465 12.39 -3.31 5.93
CA ILE A 465 12.28 -1.86 5.63
C ILE A 465 12.86 -1.54 4.25
N THR A 466 14.10 -1.96 3.98
CA THR A 466 14.81 -1.65 2.74
C THR A 466 14.22 -2.34 1.49
N LYS A 467 13.50 -3.44 1.67
CA LYS A 467 12.75 -4.12 0.60
C LYS A 467 11.29 -3.66 0.45
N SER A 468 10.81 -2.77 1.33
CA SER A 468 9.44 -2.28 1.27
C SER A 468 9.19 -1.47 -0.01
N PHE A 469 7.95 -1.53 -0.52
CA PHE A 469 7.54 -0.74 -1.68
C PHE A 469 7.78 0.77 -1.46
N ALA A 470 7.53 1.26 -0.24
CA ALA A 470 7.69 2.66 0.09
C ALA A 470 9.16 3.11 0.03
N TRP A 471 10.08 2.31 0.56
CA TRP A 471 11.53 2.58 0.50
C TRP A 471 11.98 2.72 -0.96
N ILE A 472 11.60 1.73 -1.75
CA ILE A 472 11.88 1.62 -3.18
C ILE A 472 11.31 2.84 -3.93
N LEU A 473 10.04 3.19 -3.70
CA LEU A 473 9.37 4.34 -4.32
C LEU A 473 10.06 5.68 -4.00
N ILE A 474 10.49 5.88 -2.76
CA ILE A 474 11.15 7.13 -2.34
C ILE A 474 12.54 7.23 -2.98
N GLN A 475 13.31 6.14 -3.02
CA GLN A 475 14.63 6.13 -3.67
C GLN A 475 14.54 6.49 -5.16
N GLU A 476 13.53 6.02 -5.87
CA GLU A 476 13.34 6.30 -7.30
C GLU A 476 12.96 7.77 -7.55
N LYS A 477 12.00 8.29 -6.77
CA LYS A 477 11.47 9.64 -6.98
C LYS A 477 12.34 10.74 -6.39
N HIS A 478 13.12 10.42 -5.35
CA HIS A 478 13.91 11.38 -4.60
C HIS A 478 15.32 10.84 -4.35
N ARG A 479 16.18 10.97 -5.38
CA ARG A 479 17.60 10.58 -5.34
C ARG A 479 18.40 10.98 -4.09
N PRO A 480 18.17 12.12 -3.39
CA PRO A 480 18.88 12.45 -2.16
C PRO A 480 18.76 11.40 -1.05
N PHE A 481 17.76 10.51 -1.12
CA PHE A 481 17.54 9.44 -0.15
C PHE A 481 18.49 8.23 -0.34
N LEU A 482 19.31 8.21 -1.40
CA LEU A 482 20.33 7.16 -1.62
C LEU A 482 21.48 7.24 -0.60
N ASP A 483 21.75 8.45 -0.06
CA ASP A 483 22.86 8.72 0.85
C ASP A 483 22.45 8.59 2.33
N VAL A 484 21.20 8.24 2.63
CA VAL A 484 20.71 8.08 4.01
C VAL A 484 21.19 6.73 4.55
N ASN A 485 22.21 6.76 5.41
CA ASN A 485 22.65 5.60 6.16
C ASN A 485 21.58 5.22 7.19
N LEU A 486 20.99 4.02 7.05
CA LEU A 486 19.85 3.61 7.85
C LEU A 486 20.16 3.53 9.35
N PRO A 487 21.22 2.84 9.80
CA PRO A 487 21.70 2.90 11.20
C PRO A 487 21.88 4.31 11.75
N ASP A 488 22.57 5.20 11.04
CA ASP A 488 22.88 6.55 11.54
C ASP A 488 21.60 7.41 11.64
N PHE A 489 20.70 7.28 10.68
CA PHE A 489 19.40 7.95 10.68
C PHE A 489 18.54 7.51 11.86
N ILE A 490 18.54 6.21 12.11
CA ILE A 490 17.88 5.56 13.25
C ILE A 490 18.45 6.07 14.59
N GLU A 491 19.77 6.14 14.75
CA GLU A 491 20.41 6.55 16.00
C GLU A 491 20.18 8.04 16.29
N GLN A 492 20.35 8.90 15.28
CA GLN A 492 20.03 10.34 15.38
C GLN A 492 18.55 10.57 15.74
N PHE A 493 17.66 9.72 15.21
CA PHE A 493 16.24 9.77 15.49
C PHE A 493 15.92 9.44 16.96
N ASP A 494 16.50 8.36 17.51
CA ASP A 494 16.28 7.98 18.91
C ASP A 494 16.74 9.09 19.88
N GLU A 495 17.83 9.79 19.56
CA GLU A 495 18.25 10.95 20.35
C GLU A 495 17.25 12.11 20.28
N GLU A 496 16.79 12.49 19.08
CA GLU A 496 15.81 13.57 18.89
C GLU A 496 14.46 13.23 19.53
N LEU A 497 14.03 11.97 19.42
CA LEU A 497 12.82 11.49 20.06
C LEU A 497 12.95 11.52 21.57
N ASN A 498 14.04 11.01 22.14
CA ASN A 498 14.26 11.03 23.58
C ASN A 498 14.38 12.46 24.10
N LYS A 499 15.01 13.39 23.37
CA LYS A 499 15.05 14.82 23.72
C LYS A 499 13.64 15.42 23.69
N THR A 500 12.90 15.22 22.60
CA THR A 500 11.53 15.74 22.43
C THR A 500 10.60 15.18 23.49
N TRP A 501 10.59 13.85 23.67
CA TRP A 501 9.78 13.15 24.64
C TRP A 501 10.19 13.53 26.06
N THR A 502 11.47 13.53 26.42
CA THR A 502 11.92 13.91 27.78
C THR A 502 11.58 15.37 28.09
N ASN A 503 11.65 16.28 27.12
CA ASN A 503 11.25 17.68 27.30
C ASN A 503 9.74 17.83 27.47
N VAL A 504 8.95 17.05 26.74
CA VAL A 504 7.49 17.03 26.78
C VAL A 504 6.94 16.32 28.02
N THR A 505 7.60 15.23 28.44
CA THR A 505 7.20 14.36 29.54
C THR A 505 7.94 14.64 30.84
N LYS A 506 8.75 15.69 30.89
CA LYS A 506 9.34 16.19 32.14
C LYS A 506 8.20 16.61 33.07
N GLY A 507 7.84 15.72 34.01
CA GLY A 507 6.70 15.90 34.91
C GLY A 507 5.42 15.15 34.52
N LEU A 508 5.42 14.38 33.43
CA LEU A 508 4.32 13.47 33.08
C LEU A 508 4.57 12.09 33.69
N THR A 509 3.80 11.73 34.72
CA THR A 509 3.63 10.33 35.13
C THR A 509 2.53 9.71 34.25
N PHE A 510 2.91 8.75 33.41
CA PHE A 510 1.96 7.95 32.62
C PHE A 510 1.25 6.90 33.46
#